data_AF-A0A2D7Q3G9-F1
#
_entry.id   AF-A0A2D7Q3G9-F1
#
_cell.length_a   1.000
_cell.length_b   1.000
_cell.length_c   1.000
_cell.angle_alpha   90.00
_cell.angle_beta   90.00
_cell.angle_gamma   90.00
#
_symmetry.space_group_name_H-M   'P 1'
#
loop_
_entity.id
_entity.type
_entity.pdbx_description
1 polymer ?
#
loop_
_entity_poly.entity_id
_entity_poly.type
_entity_poly.pdbx_seq_one_letter_code
_entity_poly.pdbx_strand_id
1 'polypeptide(L)' 'MINQLFIMDGHGIYVWSAFLFTMFSFLSLYLIIKAQLVKEQANFANKFYNLSEKKLATVKAKKINKEILVNSPNYNF' A
#
# COMPACT_ATOMS: atom_id res chain seq x y z
N MET A 1 -16.49 28.76 36.43
CA MET A 1 -17.15 28.01 35.33
C MET A 1 -16.19 27.05 34.62
N ILE A 2 -15.06 27.52 34.08
CA ILE A 2 -14.14 26.64 33.33
C ILE A 2 -13.56 25.48 34.16
N ASN A 3 -13.16 25.72 35.42
CA ASN A 3 -12.62 24.68 36.29
C ASN A 3 -13.64 23.58 36.64
N GLN A 4 -14.93 23.90 36.76
CA GLN A 4 -15.97 22.89 37.00
C GLN A 4 -16.13 21.96 35.79
N LEU A 5 -15.97 22.50 34.58
CA LEU A 5 -16.05 21.73 33.33
C LEU A 5 -14.85 20.78 33.18
N PHE A 6 -13.67 21.14 33.68
CA PHE A 6 -12.49 20.27 33.70
C PHE A 6 -12.48 19.27 34.86
N ILE A 7 -12.94 19.66 36.04
CA ILE A 7 -12.90 18.84 37.26
C ILE A 7 -14.08 17.85 37.29
N MET A 8 -15.23 18.19 36.67
CA MET A 8 -16.46 17.37 36.61
C MET A 8 -16.78 16.71 37.95
N ASP A 9 -16.90 17.50 39.02
CA ASP A 9 -17.15 17.03 40.39
C ASP A 9 -16.20 15.90 40.88
N GLY A 10 -14.97 15.88 40.37
CA GLY A 10 -13.94 14.88 40.68
C GLY A 10 -13.80 13.77 39.64
N HIS A 11 -14.66 13.72 38.63
CA HIS A 11 -14.63 12.71 37.57
C HIS A 11 -13.79 13.10 36.35
N GLY A 12 -13.37 14.36 36.26
CA GLY A 12 -12.66 14.90 35.10
C GLY A 12 -11.40 14.13 34.77
N ILE A 13 -10.64 13.67 35.77
CA ILE A 13 -9.40 12.94 35.54
C ILE A 13 -9.62 11.64 34.76
N TYR A 14 -10.73 10.94 34.99
CA TYR A 14 -11.07 9.71 34.28
C TYR A 14 -11.52 10.00 32.85
N VAL A 15 -12.35 11.04 32.66
CA VAL A 15 -12.86 11.44 31.35
C VAL A 15 -11.72 11.91 30.45
N TRP A 16 -10.85 12.78 30.94
CA TRP A 16 -9.71 13.28 30.16
C TRP A 16 -8.67 12.20 29.90
N SER A 17 -8.42 11.30 30.85
CA SER A 17 -7.50 10.17 30.64
C SER A 17 -8.04 9.20 29.58
N ALA A 18 -9.32 8.85 29.64
CA ALA A 18 -9.95 8.00 28.64
C ALA A 18 -9.96 8.66 27.26
N PHE A 19 -10.31 9.95 27.20
CA PHE A 19 -10.31 10.71 25.96
C PHE A 19 -8.92 10.79 25.31
N LEU A 20 -7.89 11.11 26.10
CA LEU A 20 -6.51 11.14 25.62
C LEU A 20 -6.04 9.76 25.17
N PHE A 21 -6.33 8.72 25.94
CA PHE A 21 -5.99 7.35 25.58
C PHE A 21 -6.62 6.93 24.25
N THR A 22 -7.91 7.22 24.04
CA THR A 22 -8.59 6.95 22.78
C THR A 22 -8.00 7.76 21.62
N MET A 23 -7.74 9.05 21.82
CA MET A 23 -7.12 9.91 20.80
C MET A 23 -5.74 9.36 20.39
N PHE A 24 -4.93 8.98 21.38
CA PHE A 24 -3.59 8.43 21.14
C PHE A 24 -3.64 7.07 20.45
N SER A 25 -4.62 6.23 20.80
CA SER A 25 -4.84 4.93 20.17
C SER A 25 -5.17 5.07 18.70
N PHE A 26 -6.10 5.96 18.35
CA PHE A 26 -6.44 6.22 16.95
C PHE A 26 -5.30 6.86 16.17
N LEU A 27 -4.58 7.81 16.77
CA LEU A 27 -3.42 8.44 16.13
C LEU A 27 -2.33 7.40 15.83
N SER A 28 -2.02 6.55 16.81
CA SER A 28 -1.03 5.47 16.64
C SER A 28 -1.46 4.50 15.54
N LEU A 29 -2.72 4.08 15.56
CA LEU A 29 -3.26 3.19 14.52
C LEU A 29 -3.18 3.83 13.13
N TYR A 30 -3.54 5.11 13.00
CA TYR A 30 -3.44 5.85 11.75
C TYR A 30 -1.99 5.89 11.22
N LEU A 31 -1.03 6.18 12.09
CA LEU A 31 0.39 6.23 11.71
C LEU A 31 0.90 4.87 11.23
N ILE A 32 0.54 3.79 11.93
CA ILE A 32 0.92 2.43 11.56
C ILE A 32 0.35 2.06 10.19
N ILE A 33 -0.95 2.28 9.98
CA ILE A 33 -1.62 1.97 8.70
C ILE A 33 -1.02 2.82 7.57
N LYS A 34 -0.77 4.11 7.81
CA LYS A 34 -0.14 4.98 6.81
C LYS A 34 1.26 4.47 6.43
N ALA A 35 2.07 4.07 7.42
CA ALA A 35 3.40 3.54 7.18
C ALA A 35 3.35 2.22 6.40
N GLN A 36 2.42 1.33 6.75
CA GLN A 36 2.17 0.08 6.00
C GLN A 36 1.75 0.36 4.57
N LEU A 37 0.83 1.30 4.35
CA LEU A 37 0.35 1.70 3.02
C LEU A 37 1.49 2.21 2.13
N VAL A 38 2.36 3.10 2.64
CA VAL A 38 3.51 3.60 1.87
C VAL A 38 4.47 2.47 1.51
N LYS A 39 4.75 1.57 2.46
CA LYS A 39 5.61 0.40 2.21
C LYS A 39 5.01 -0.52 1.15
N GLU A 40 3.71 -0.77 1.21
CA GLU A 40 3.02 -1.64 0.27
C GLU A 40 2.94 -1.01 -1.12
N GLN A 41 2.67 0.30 -1.23
CA GLN A 41 2.74 1.05 -2.48
C GLN A 41 4.12 1.01 -3.12
N ALA A 42 5.19 1.17 -2.33
CA ALA A 42 6.56 1.07 -2.84
C ALA A 42 6.87 -0.36 -3.35
N ASN A 43 6.45 -1.38 -2.60
CA ASN A 43 6.58 -2.78 -3.03
C ASN A 43 5.76 -3.09 -4.29
N PHE A 44 4.55 -2.53 -4.39
CA PHE A 44 3.70 -2.66 -5.56
C PHE A 44 4.33 -2.00 -6.78
N ALA A 45 4.82 -0.76 -6.65
CA ALA A 45 5.49 -0.05 -7.73
C ALA A 45 6.71 -0.83 -8.25
N ASN A 46 7.54 -1.38 -7.35
CA ASN A 46 8.68 -2.21 -7.72
C ASN A 46 8.25 -3.51 -8.42
N LYS A 47 7.21 -4.20 -7.91
CA LYS A 47 6.66 -5.40 -8.56
C LYS A 47 6.07 -5.09 -9.94
N PHE A 48 5.38 -3.97 -10.11
CA PHE A 48 4.81 -3.56 -11.40
C PHE A 48 5.88 -3.18 -12.41
N TYR A 49 6.92 -2.47 -11.97
CA TYR A 49 8.06 -2.14 -12.82
C TYR A 49 8.77 -3.43 -13.31
N ASN A 50 9.09 -4.34 -12.40
CA ASN A 50 9.69 -5.64 -12.73
C ASN A 50 8.77 -6.52 -13.61
N LEU A 51 7.46 -6.49 -13.37
CA LEU A 51 6.49 -7.22 -14.19
C LEU A 51 6.43 -6.63 -15.60
N SER A 52 6.50 -5.31 -15.75
CA SER A 52 6.55 -4.62 -17.04
C SER A 52 7.80 -5.01 -17.83
N GLU A 53 8.98 -5.00 -17.20
CA GLU A 53 10.23 -5.43 -17.85
C GLU A 53 10.19 -6.90 -18.27
N LYS A 54 9.75 -7.79 -17.36
CA LYS A 54 9.60 -9.23 -17.68
C LYS A 54 8.56 -9.48 -18.77
N LYS A 55 7.43 -8.76 -18.75
CA LYS A 55 6.38 -8.87 -19.77
C LYS A 55 6.87 -8.32 -21.11
N LEU A 56 7.61 -7.22 -21.13
CA LEU A 56 8.24 -6.67 -22.33
C LEU A 56 9.26 -7.63 -22.92
N ALA A 57 10.13 -8.22 -22.10
CA ALA A 57 11.09 -9.23 -22.53
C ALA A 57 10.38 -10.48 -23.09
N THR A 58 9.30 -10.93 -22.43
CA THR A 58 8.50 -12.08 -22.88
C THR A 58 7.75 -11.79 -24.18
N VAL A 59 7.19 -10.60 -24.35
CA VAL A 59 6.53 -10.17 -25.60
C VAL A 59 7.56 -10.06 -26.73
N LYS A 60 8.75 -9.52 -26.47
CA LYS A 60 9.85 -9.49 -27.46
C LYS A 60 10.30 -10.91 -27.84
N ALA A 61 10.55 -11.77 -26.87
CA ALA A 61 10.92 -13.17 -27.12
C ALA A 61 9.82 -13.93 -27.89
N LYS A 62 8.54 -13.74 -27.53
CA LYS A 62 7.40 -14.34 -28.23
C LYS A 62 7.26 -13.80 -29.66
N LYS A 63 7.52 -12.51 -29.89
CA LYS A 63 7.55 -11.90 -31.22
C LYS A 63 8.68 -12.48 -32.08
N ILE A 64 9.89 -12.56 -31.53
CA ILE A 64 11.06 -13.15 -32.20
C ILE A 64 10.80 -14.63 -32.54
N ASN A 65 10.32 -15.42 -31.58
CA ASN A 65 9.99 -16.83 -31.81
C ASN A 65 8.90 -16.98 -32.88
N LYS A 66 7.90 -16.09 -32.90
CA LYS A 66 6.87 -16.07 -33.95
C LYS A 66 7.46 -15.69 -35.31
N GLU A 67 8.37 -14.72 -35.39
CA GLU A 67 9.03 -14.32 -36.63
C GLU A 67 9.94 -15.44 -37.18
N ILE A 68 10.67 -16.16 -36.32
CA ILE A 68 11.45 -17.34 -36.70
C ILE A 68 10.52 -18.45 -37.24
N LEU A 69 9.38 -18.67 -36.57
CA LEU A 69 8.32 -19.58 -37.02
C LEU A 69 7.51 -19.08 -38.21
N VAL A 70 7.76 -17.88 -38.76
CA VAL A 70 7.17 -17.40 -40.02
C VAL A 70 8.21 -17.30 -41.16
N ASN A 71 9.51 -17.26 -40.84
CA ASN A 71 10.59 -17.14 -41.81
C ASN A 71 11.38 -18.44 -42.10
N SER A 72 11.19 -19.49 -41.32
CA SER A 72 11.57 -20.87 -41.66
C SER A 72 10.86 -21.36 -42.94
N PRO A 73 11.58 -21.90 -43.94
CA PRO A 73 11.05 -22.13 -45.29
C PRO A 73 10.11 -23.35 -45.45
N ASN A 74 9.33 -23.74 -44.45
CA ASN A 74 8.43 -24.90 -44.57
C ASN A 74 7.23 -24.90 -43.62
N TYR A 75 6.22 -24.07 -43.90
CA TYR A 75 4.85 -24.24 -43.37
C TYR A 75 3.86 -23.69 -44.38
N ASN A 76 3.44 -24.57 -45.27
CA ASN A 76 2.21 -24.41 -46.05
C ASN A 76 1.03 -24.81 -45.16
N PHE A 77 0.06 -23.90 -45.01
CA PHE A 77 -1.33 -24.28 -44.75
C PHE A 77 -2.02 -24.53 -46.09
#